data_AF-A0A2E2QHV9-F1
#
_entry.id   AF-A0A2E2QHV9-F1
#
_cell.length_a   1.000
_cell.length_b   1.000
_cell.length_c   1.000
_cell.angle_alpha   90.00
_cell.angle_beta   90.00
_cell.angle_gamma   90.00
#
_symmetry.space_group_name_H-M   'P 1'
#
loop_
_entity.id
_entity.type
_entity.pdbx_description
1 polymer ?
#
loop_
_entity_poly.entity_id
_entity_poly.type
_entity_poly.pdbx_seq_one_letter_code
_entity_poly.pdbx_strand_id
1 'polypeptide(L)' 'MLEKQSSRKHNKRVITLVDDALQSSDLFAQGRELTIIHNSDAYKLRLTGNGKLILTK' A
#
# COMPACT_ATOMS: atom_id res chain seq x y z
N MET A 1 3.07 -35.09 0.78
CA MET A 1 2.05 -34.03 0.95
C MET A 1 2.57 -33.06 2.01
N LEU A 2 3.14 -31.92 1.60
CA LEU A 2 3.73 -30.92 2.52
C LEU A 2 3.41 -29.52 1.99
N GLU A 3 2.22 -29.02 2.29
CA GLU A 3 1.88 -27.61 2.06
C GLU A 3 2.44 -26.80 3.22
N LYS A 4 3.56 -26.11 2.98
CA LYS A 4 4.09 -25.10 3.90
C LYS A 4 3.14 -23.90 3.88
N GLN A 5 2.22 -23.84 4.84
CA GLN A 5 1.49 -22.62 5.15
C GLN A 5 2.47 -21.59 5.71
N SER A 6 3.08 -20.82 4.81
CA SER A 6 3.82 -19.61 5.17
C SER A 6 2.80 -18.60 5.69
N SER A 7 2.67 -18.53 7.01
CA SER A 7 1.85 -17.56 7.71
C SER A 7 2.41 -16.17 7.38
N ARG A 8 1.93 -15.53 6.30
CA ARG A 8 2.22 -14.12 6.03
C ARG A 8 1.72 -13.33 7.23
N LYS A 9 2.65 -12.93 8.11
CA LYS A 9 2.38 -11.94 9.15
C LYS A 9 1.94 -10.67 8.42
N HIS A 10 0.65 -10.38 8.46
CA HIS A 10 0.12 -9.13 7.95
C HIS A 10 0.59 -8.03 8.90
N ASN A 11 1.53 -7.22 8.43
CA ASN A 11 2.03 -6.09 9.19
C ASN A 11 0.97 -4.98 9.14
N LYS A 12 0.23 -4.79 10.23
CA LYS A 12 -0.74 -3.70 10.35
C LYS A 12 0.02 -2.41 10.66
N ARG A 13 -0.29 -1.34 9.94
CA ARG A 13 0.26 0.01 10.18
C ARG A 13 -0.86 1.01 10.34
N VAL A 14 -0.60 2.06 11.12
CA VAL A 14 -1.50 3.21 11.29
C VAL A 14 -0.84 4.40 10.59
N ILE A 15 -1.62 5.13 9.79
CA ILE A 15 -1.21 6.38 9.15
C ILE A 15 -2.21 7.45 9.59
N THR A 16 -1.71 8.60 10.03
CA THR A 16 -2.54 9.71 10.47
C THR A 16 -2.89 10.60 9.28
N LEU A 17 -4.16 11.03 9.20
CA LEU A 17 -4.57 12.12 8.33
C LEU A 17 -4.66 13.41 9.14
N VAL A 18 -4.19 14.51 8.56
CA VAL A 18 -4.27 15.87 9.10
C VAL A 18 -4.87 16.74 8.00
N ASP A 19 -6.01 17.38 8.26
CA ASP A 19 -6.73 18.23 7.29
C ASP A 19 -6.97 17.55 5.92
N ASP A 20 -7.39 16.28 5.95
CA ASP A 20 -7.60 15.43 4.76
C ASP A 20 -6.33 15.12 3.94
N ALA A 21 -5.16 15.44 4.48
CA ALA A 21 -3.86 15.14 3.91
C ALA A 21 -3.09 14.09 4.72
N LEU A 22 -2.21 13.39 4.03
CA LEU A 22 -1.20 12.51 4.63
C LEU A 22 0.11 12.71 3.88
N GLN A 23 1.22 12.24 4.47
CA GLN A 23 2.51 12.25 3.77
C GLN A 23 2.66 10.97 2.94
N SER A 24 3.04 11.12 1.67
CA SER A 24 3.28 9.98 0.80
C SER A 24 4.43 9.09 1.30
N SER A 25 5.41 9.66 2.01
CA SER A 25 6.48 8.91 2.69
C SER A 25 5.93 7.85 3.65
N ASP A 26 4.83 8.14 4.36
CA ASP A 26 4.24 7.23 5.33
C ASP A 26 3.57 6.04 4.64
N LEU A 27 2.97 6.28 3.46
CA LEU A 27 2.38 5.24 2.63
C LEU A 27 3.43 4.28 2.03
N PHE A 28 4.60 4.82 1.66
CA PHE A 28 5.66 4.10 0.95
C PHE A 28 6.87 3.71 1.82
N ALA A 29 6.75 3.83 3.15
CA ALA A 29 7.82 3.47 4.09
C ALA A 29 8.29 2.01 3.98
N GLN A 30 7.43 1.11 3.49
CA GLN A 30 7.69 -0.34 3.39
C GLN A 30 7.87 -0.82 1.93
N GLY A 31 7.82 0.08 0.95
CA GLY A 31 7.88 -0.27 -0.46
C GLY A 31 7.33 0.83 -1.37
N ARG A 32 7.46 0.68 -2.69
CA ARG A 32 7.05 1.70 -3.66
C ARG A 32 5.63 1.49 -4.23
N GLU A 33 4.92 0.48 -3.76
CA GLU A 33 3.57 0.13 -4.20
C GLU A 33 2.71 -0.25 -3.00
N LEU A 34 1.44 0.17 -2.99
CA LEU A 34 0.43 -0.29 -2.05
C LEU A 34 -0.90 -0.52 -2.77
N THR A 35 -1.68 -1.45 -2.24
CA THR A 35 -3.02 -1.76 -2.75
C THR A 35 -4.08 -1.01 -1.96
N ILE A 36 -4.93 -0.27 -2.66
CA ILE A 36 -6.15 0.34 -2.12
C ILE A 36 -7.30 -0.57 -2.53
N ILE A 37 -7.98 -1.17 -1.55
CA ILE A 37 -9.20 -1.92 -1.79
C ILE A 37 -10.36 -0.93 -1.75
N HIS A 38 -11.08 -0.81 -2.86
CA HIS A 38 -12.26 0.04 -2.97
C HIS A 38 -13.41 -0.79 -3.55
N ASN A 39 -14.44 -1.02 -2.72
CA ASN A 39 -15.50 -2.00 -3.00
C ASN A 39 -14.91 -3.40 -3.26
N SER A 40 -15.22 -4.01 -4.40
CA SER A 40 -14.70 -5.30 -4.84
C SER A 40 -13.48 -5.18 -5.76
N ASP A 41 -12.99 -3.96 -5.98
CA ASP A 41 -11.86 -3.69 -6.85
C ASP A 41 -10.58 -3.40 -6.05
N ALA A 42 -9.46 -3.87 -6.58
CA ALA A 42 -8.14 -3.54 -6.08
C ALA A 42 -7.52 -2.47 -6.98
N TYR A 43 -7.02 -1.40 -6.39
CA TYR A 43 -6.24 -0.38 -7.07
C TYR A 43 -4.82 -0.41 -6.55
N LYS A 44 -3.85 -0.13 -7.42
CA LYS A 44 -2.44 0.00 -7.05
C LYS A 44 -2.03 1.46 -7.07
N LEU A 45 -1.64 1.98 -5.92
CA LEU A 45 -0.99 3.27 -5.82
C LEU A 45 0.53 3.03 -5.76
N ARG A 46 1.28 3.64 -6.69
CA ARG A 46 2.72 3.43 -6.84
C ARG A 46 3.48 4.75 -6.94
N LEU A 47 4.66 4.80 -6.33
CA LEU A 47 5.65 5.85 -6.52
C LEU A 47 6.55 5.51 -7.72
N THR A 48 6.54 6.35 -8.74
CA THR A 48 7.35 6.20 -9.95
C THR A 48 8.80 6.62 -9.73
N GLY A 49 9.70 6.26 -10.65
CA GLY A 49 11.12 6.64 -10.60
C GLY A 49 11.37 8.15 -10.67
N ASN A 50 10.40 8.95 -11.16
CA ASN A 50 10.47 10.41 -11.18
C ASN A 50 9.73 11.07 -9.99
N GLY A 51 9.39 10.29 -8.95
CA GLY A 51 8.77 10.81 -7.72
C GLY A 51 7.28 11.14 -7.82
N LYS A 52 6.63 10.77 -8.93
CA LYS A 52 5.18 10.96 -9.10
C LYS A 52 4.40 9.78 -8.53
N LEU A 53 3.15 10.04 -8.15
CA LEU A 53 2.20 9.00 -7.76
C LEU A 53 1.34 8.62 -8.95
N ILE A 54 1.16 7.31 -9.16
CA ILE A 54 0.24 6.76 -10.15
C ILE A 54 -0.72 5.80 -9.47
N LEU A 55 -2.02 5.97 -9.74
CA LEU A 55 -3.07 5.03 -9.35
C LEU A 55 -3.52 4.25 -10.58
N THR A 56 -3.45 2.92 -10.52
CA THR A 56 -3.97 2.02 -11.56
C THR A 56 -5.01 1.10 -10.95
N LYS A 57 -5.98 0.67 -11.75
CA LYS A 57 -6.84 -0.46 -11.42
C LYS A 57 -6.11 -1.77 -11.74
#